data_AF-A0A098F1K9-F1
#
_entry.id   AF-A0A098F1K9-F1
#
_cell.length_a   1.000
_cell.length_b   1.000
_cell.length_c   1.000
_cell.angle_alpha   90.00
_cell.angle_beta   90.00
_cell.angle_gamma   90.00
#
_symmetry.space_group_name_H-M   'P 1'
#
loop_
_entity.id
_entity.type
_entity.pdbx_description
1 polymer ?
#
loop_
_entity_poly.entity_id
_entity_poly.type
_entity_poly.pdbx_seq_one_letter_code
_entity_poly.pdbx_strand_id
1 'polypeptide(L)'
;MSGIIKVNTAQVSDIANTIERLNTQLAEELRTSQATVKNLTNTWEGEAAQATVSSYDAFAAKFFQTYYDILDNYVKFLRVNVDQGYFETETANVNLADAFK
;
A
#
# COMPACT_ATOMS: atom_id res chain seq x y z
N MET A 1 20.68 -27.38 -13.96
CA MET A 1 19.95 -26.29 -14.63
C MET A 1 19.01 -25.69 -13.60
N SER A 2 19.46 -24.64 -12.90
CA SER A 2 18.61 -23.91 -11.95
C SER A 2 17.48 -23.29 -12.74
N GLY A 3 16.24 -23.63 -12.39
CA GLY A 3 15.06 -23.13 -13.07
C GLY A 3 15.12 -21.61 -13.09
N ILE A 4 15.09 -21.03 -14.30
CA ILE A 4 14.85 -19.61 -14.46
C ILE A 4 13.50 -19.37 -13.80
N ILE A 5 13.50 -18.85 -12.57
CA ILE A 5 12.31 -18.25 -12.00
C ILE A 5 12.10 -17.03 -12.87
N LYS A 6 11.34 -17.20 -13.97
CA LYS A 6 10.67 -16.10 -14.64
C LYS A 6 9.68 -15.59 -13.61
N VAL A 7 10.14 -14.78 -12.66
CA VAL A 7 9.26 -13.88 -11.93
C VAL A 7 8.56 -13.13 -13.03
N ASN A 8 7.25 -13.37 -13.17
CA ASN A 8 6.46 -12.65 -14.14
C ASN A 8 6.36 -11.22 -13.59
N THR A 9 7.35 -10.40 -13.93
CA THR A 9 7.51 -9.04 -13.43
C THR A 9 6.26 -8.22 -13.70
N ALA A 10 5.57 -8.50 -14.81
CA ALA A 10 4.25 -7.95 -15.12
C ALA A 10 3.18 -8.35 -14.08
N GLN A 11 3.08 -9.63 -13.70
CA GLN A 11 2.12 -10.06 -12.67
C GLN A 11 2.41 -9.44 -11.30
N VAL A 12 3.68 -9.30 -10.92
CA VAL A 12 4.00 -8.66 -9.63
C VAL A 12 3.72 -7.15 -9.67
N SER A 13 3.98 -6.50 -10.80
CA SER A 13 3.59 -5.10 -11.03
C SER A 13 2.07 -4.92 -10.95
N ASP A 14 1.29 -5.81 -11.58
CA ASP A 14 -0.18 -5.79 -11.52
C ASP A 14 -0.71 -5.99 -10.10
N ILE A 15 -0.11 -6.89 -9.34
CA ILE A 15 -0.43 -7.11 -7.92
C ILE A 15 -0.08 -5.86 -7.10
N ALA A 16 1.09 -5.26 -7.31
CA ALA A 16 1.51 -4.03 -6.62
C ALA A 16 0.55 -2.88 -6.91
N ASN A 17 0.14 -2.69 -8.18
CA ASN A 17 -0.86 -1.69 -8.59
C ASN A 17 -2.22 -1.96 -7.95
N THR A 18 -2.62 -3.22 -7.84
CA THR A 18 -3.87 -3.61 -7.18
C THR A 18 -3.84 -3.29 -5.69
N ILE A 19 -2.75 -3.60 -5.00
CA ILE A 19 -2.58 -3.32 -3.57
C ILE A 19 -2.55 -1.81 -3.32
N GLU A 20 -1.83 -1.05 -4.15
CA GLU A 20 -1.80 0.42 -4.08
C GLU A 20 -3.21 1.01 -4.20
N ARG A 21 -3.97 0.59 -5.22
CA ARG A 21 -5.35 1.03 -5.42
C ARG A 21 -6.24 0.71 -4.22
N LEU A 22 -6.16 -0.51 -3.68
CA LEU A 22 -6.93 -0.92 -2.51
C LEU A 22 -6.54 -0.12 -1.27
N ASN A 23 -5.25 0.20 -1.11
CA ASN A 23 -4.75 1.02 -0.01
C ASN A 23 -5.30 2.46 -0.08
N THR A 24 -5.32 3.06 -1.27
CA THR A 24 -5.95 4.38 -1.48
C THR A 24 -7.45 4.33 -1.19
N GLN A 25 -8.16 3.29 -1.64
CA GLN A 25 -9.59 3.12 -1.35
C GLN A 25 -9.84 2.99 0.15
N LEU A 26 -9.04 2.19 0.86
CA LEU A 26 -9.14 2.06 2.32
C LEU A 26 -8.93 3.41 3.02
N ALA A 27 -7.91 4.17 2.63
CA ALA A 27 -7.66 5.48 3.22
C ALA A 27 -8.83 6.46 3.00
N GLU A 28 -9.47 6.41 1.84
CA GLU A 28 -10.64 7.25 1.55
C GLU A 28 -11.88 6.84 2.35
N GLU A 29 -12.15 5.53 2.44
CA GLU A 29 -13.25 5.00 3.25
C GLU A 29 -13.09 5.37 4.72
N LEU A 30 -11.86 5.28 5.26
CA LEU A 30 -11.55 5.68 6.63
C LEU A 30 -11.76 7.19 6.86
N ARG A 31 -11.38 8.04 5.91
CA ARG A 31 -11.65 9.49 6.00
C ARG A 31 -13.14 9.80 5.91
N THR A 32 -13.85 9.10 5.02
CA THR A 32 -15.30 9.23 4.86
C THR A 32 -16.05 8.81 6.12
N SER A 33 -15.63 7.72 6.77
CA SER A 33 -16.21 7.29 8.03
C SER A 33 -15.93 8.27 9.17
N GLN A 34 -14.73 8.86 9.23
CA GLN A 34 -14.42 9.94 10.17
C GLN A 34 -15.33 11.16 9.97
N ALA A 35 -15.52 11.59 8.72
CA ALA A 35 -16.42 12.69 8.39
C ALA A 35 -17.87 12.37 8.77
N THR A 36 -18.31 11.13 8.55
CA THR A 36 -19.65 10.66 8.93
C THR A 36 -19.86 10.70 10.44
N VAL A 37 -18.88 10.23 11.22
CA VAL A 37 -18.92 10.29 12.70
C VAL A 37 -18.93 11.74 13.19
N LYS A 38 -18.18 12.64 12.54
CA LYS A 38 -18.23 14.07 12.85
C LYS A 38 -19.58 14.69 12.52
N ASN A 39 -20.21 14.30 11.41
CA ASN A 39 -21.54 14.79 11.05
C ASN A 39 -22.65 14.30 11.99
N LEU A 40 -22.43 13.19 12.70
CA LEU A 40 -23.36 12.67 13.71
C LEU A 40 -23.69 13.72 14.78
N THR A 41 -22.72 14.58 15.15
CA THR A 41 -22.91 15.62 16.17
C THR A 41 -23.93 16.68 15.78
N ASN A 42 -24.23 16.83 14.48
CA ASN A 42 -25.28 17.73 14.02
C ASN A 42 -26.70 17.24 14.39
N THR A 43 -26.83 15.95 14.71
CA THR A 43 -28.12 15.31 15.01
C THR A 43 -28.18 14.72 16.41
N TRP A 44 -27.03 14.42 17.00
CA TRP A 44 -26.88 13.93 18.36
C TRP A 44 -25.91 14.82 19.11
N GLU A 45 -26.46 15.72 19.91
CA GLU A 45 -25.70 16.62 20.77
C GLU A 45 -25.61 16.07 22.19
N GLY A 46 -24.49 16.29 22.86
CA GLY A 46 -24.26 15.90 24.26
C GLY A 46 -22.87 15.34 24.50
N GLU A 47 -22.56 15.12 25.79
CA GLU A 47 -21.25 14.62 26.23
C GLU A 47 -20.90 13.26 25.60
N ALA A 48 -21.90 12.39 25.43
CA ALA A 48 -21.71 11.09 24.77
C ALA A 48 -21.29 11.23 23.30
N ALA A 49 -21.92 12.12 22.54
CA ALA A 49 -21.57 12.36 21.13
C ALA A 49 -20.16 12.94 21.00
N GLN A 50 -19.80 13.89 21.87
CA GLN A 50 -18.45 14.46 21.92
C GLN A 50 -17.40 13.40 22.27
N ALA A 51 -17.70 12.50 23.21
CA ALA A 51 -16.83 11.38 23.57
C ALA A 51 -16.65 10.40 22.40
N THR A 52 -17.72 10.10 21.66
CA THR A 52 -17.66 9.25 20.45
C THR A 52 -16.77 9.87 19.37
N VAL A 53 -16.95 11.15 19.03
CA VAL A 53 -16.10 11.83 18.05
C VAL A 53 -14.64 11.85 18.50
N SER A 54 -14.39 12.18 19.77
CA SER A 54 -13.03 12.24 20.31
C SER A 54 -12.35 10.86 20.28
N SER A 55 -13.08 9.80 20.61
CA SER A 55 -12.59 8.43 20.53
C SER A 55 -12.27 8.02 19.08
N TYR A 56 -13.13 8.41 18.14
CA TYR A 56 -12.92 8.12 16.72
C TYR A 56 -11.75 8.91 16.13
N ASP A 57 -11.59 10.18 16.50
CA ASP A 57 -10.45 11.00 16.09
C ASP A 57 -9.12 10.45 16.64
N ALA A 58 -9.11 9.95 17.88
CA ALA A 58 -7.96 9.27 18.45
C ALA A 58 -7.63 7.96 17.70
N PHE A 59 -8.65 7.20 17.30
CA PHE A 59 -8.49 6.03 16.44
C PHE A 59 -7.90 6.42 15.08
N ALA A 60 -8.45 7.44 14.43
CA ALA A 60 -7.99 7.92 13.14
C ALA A 60 -6.51 8.36 13.17
N ALA A 61 -6.15 9.17 14.17
CA ALA A 61 -4.78 9.65 14.35
C ALA A 61 -3.77 8.51 14.58
N LYS A 62 -4.19 7.41 15.21
CA LYS A 62 -3.31 6.29 15.53
C LYS A 62 -3.15 5.30 14.39
N PHE A 63 -4.19 5.08 13.60
CA PHE A 63 -4.24 3.92 12.70
C PHE A 63 -4.33 4.26 11.22
N PHE A 64 -4.92 5.39 10.81
CA PHE A 64 -5.13 5.66 9.38
C PHE A 64 -3.81 5.70 8.61
N GLN A 65 -2.85 6.49 9.12
CA GLN A 65 -1.53 6.60 8.49
C GLN A 65 -0.77 5.28 8.57
N THR A 66 -0.79 4.62 9.74
CA THR A 66 -0.10 3.34 9.95
C THR A 66 -0.56 2.25 8.98
N TYR A 67 -1.87 2.12 8.76
CA TYR A 67 -2.41 1.14 7.79
C TYR A 67 -1.99 1.49 6.36
N TYR A 68 -2.05 2.77 6.01
CA TYR A 68 -1.60 3.22 4.71
C TYR A 68 -0.11 2.90 4.48
N ASP A 69 0.74 3.24 5.45
CA ASP A 69 2.19 3.07 5.36
C ASP A 69 2.60 1.61 5.27
N ILE A 70 1.93 0.70 6.00
CA ILE A 70 2.24 -0.74 5.94
C ILE A 70 2.03 -1.29 4.53
N LEU A 71 0.88 -0.97 3.93
CA LEU A 71 0.54 -1.44 2.58
C LEU A 71 1.39 -0.75 1.51
N ASP A 72 1.66 0.54 1.66
CA ASP A 72 2.53 1.32 0.77
C ASP A 72 3.98 0.81 0.80
N ASN A 73 4.52 0.52 1.99
CA ASN A 73 5.84 -0.08 2.13
C ASN A 73 5.92 -1.47 1.49
N TYR A 74 4.85 -2.26 1.57
CA TYR A 74 4.79 -3.56 0.89
C TYR A 74 4.74 -3.40 -0.64
N VAL A 75 3.97 -2.46 -1.17
CA VAL A 75 3.97 -2.12 -2.61
C VAL A 75 5.36 -1.68 -3.08
N LYS A 76 6.01 -0.79 -2.32
CA LYS A 76 7.39 -0.35 -2.59
C LYS A 76 8.37 -1.53 -2.59
N PHE A 77 8.25 -2.43 -1.62
CA PHE A 77 9.04 -3.66 -1.58
C PHE A 77 8.83 -4.51 -2.83
N LEU A 78 7.57 -4.74 -3.24
CA LEU A 78 7.25 -5.49 -4.45
C LEU A 78 7.88 -4.85 -5.69
N ARG A 79 7.81 -3.52 -5.82
CA ARG A 79 8.40 -2.79 -6.95
C ARG A 79 9.93 -2.83 -6.95
N VAL A 80 10.59 -2.56 -5.82
CA VAL A 80 12.07 -2.57 -5.73
C VAL A 80 12.65 -3.96 -6.01
N ASN A 81 12.07 -5.01 -5.45
CA ASN A 81 12.60 -6.37 -5.66
C ASN A 81 12.34 -6.90 -7.06
N VAL A 82 11.31 -6.41 -7.76
CA VAL A 82 10.97 -6.88 -9.10
C VAL A 82 11.57 -6.03 -10.21
N ASP A 83 11.49 -4.71 -10.13
CA ASP A 83 12.01 -3.83 -11.17
C ASP A 83 13.53 -3.72 -11.11
N GLN A 84 14.12 -3.64 -9.91
CA GLN A 84 15.55 -3.38 -9.75
C GLN A 84 16.37 -4.67 -9.75
N GLY A 85 15.96 -5.67 -8.96
CA GLY A 85 16.67 -6.94 -8.86
C GLY A 85 16.67 -7.77 -10.16
N TYR A 86 15.56 -7.74 -10.92
CA TYR A 86 15.47 -8.48 -12.17
C TYR A 86 16.23 -7.80 -13.31
N PHE A 87 16.12 -6.47 -13.44
CA PHE A 87 16.82 -5.72 -14.49
C PHE A 87 18.34 -5.75 -14.31
N GLU A 88 18.84 -5.65 -13.08
CA GLU A 88 20.27 -5.79 -12.78
C GLU A 88 20.79 -7.19 -13.09
N THR A 89 20.05 -8.24 -12.73
CA THR A 89 20.44 -9.64 -12.99
C THR A 89 20.38 -9.96 -14.49
N GLU A 90 19.37 -9.49 -15.21
CA GLU A 90 19.22 -9.72 -16.64
C GLU A 90 20.27 -8.92 -17.44
N THR A 91 20.53 -7.67 -17.07
CA THR A 91 21.61 -6.85 -17.67
C THR A 91 22.99 -7.48 -17.41
N ALA A 92 23.26 -7.95 -16.20
CA ALA A 92 24.50 -8.64 -15.87
C ALA A 92 24.66 -9.94 -16.68
N ASN A 93 23.60 -10.73 -16.83
CA ASN A 93 23.62 -11.96 -17.61
C ASN A 93 23.80 -11.72 -19.11
N VAL A 94 23.17 -10.67 -19.67
CA VAL A 94 23.37 -10.27 -21.08
C VAL A 94 24.80 -9.80 -21.30
N ASN A 95 25.32 -8.92 -20.44
CA ASN A 95 26.70 -8.43 -20.53
C ASN A 95 27.73 -9.56 -20.41
N LEU A 96 27.51 -10.53 -19.52
CA LEU A 96 28.37 -11.72 -19.41
C LEU A 96 28.24 -12.60 -20.66
N ALA A 97 27.03 -12.86 -21.15
CA ALA A 97 26.81 -13.69 -22.34
C ALA A 97 27.42 -13.07 -23.61
N ASP A 98 27.39 -11.75 -23.77
CA ASP A 98 28.06 -11.05 -24.86
C ASP A 98 29.58 -10.98 -24.68
N ALA A 99 30.09 -11.04 -23.45
CA ALA A 99 31.53 -11.16 -23.18
C ALA A 99 32.09 -12.59 -23.44
N PHE A 100 31.22 -13.60 -23.58
CA PHE A 100 31.59 -14.98 -23.93
C PHE A 100 31.30 -15.34 -25.41
N LYS A 101 30.89 -14.36 -26.24
CA LYS A 101 30.90 -14.47 -27.71
C LYS A 101 32.22 -13.99 -28.29
#